data_AF-A0A0B4X5Z4-F1
#
_entry.id   AF-A0A0B4X5Z4-F1
#
_cell.length_a   1.000
_cell.length_b   1.000
_cell.length_c   1.000
_cell.angle_alpha   90.00
_cell.angle_beta   90.00
_cell.angle_gamma   90.00
#
_symmetry.space_group_name_H-M   'P 1'
#
loop_
_entity.id
_entity.type
_entity.pdbx_description
1 polymer ?
#
loop_
_entity_poly.entity_id
_entity_poly.type
_entity_poly.pdbx_seq_one_letter_code
_entity_poly.pdbx_strand_id
1 'polypeptide(L)' 'MENRKANCIVEVSVDSATGRRAVGIMNMRQALELPEMLSLTYTHPDPVKAAAGVVVNRQELAGFLACH' A
#
# COMPACT_ATOMS: atom_id res chain seq x y z
N MET A 1 11.67 3.66 19.39
CA MET A 1 11.11 2.38 18.88
C MET A 1 11.00 2.51 17.38
N GLU A 2 11.81 1.75 16.64
CA GLU A 2 11.74 1.72 15.19
C GLU A 2 10.35 1.18 14.80
N ASN A 3 9.61 1.97 14.01
CA ASN A 3 8.22 1.69 13.66
C ASN A 3 8.19 0.46 12.74
N ARG A 4 8.15 -0.76 13.32
CA ARG A 4 8.24 -2.04 12.59
C ARG A 4 7.21 -2.15 11.46
N LYS A 5 6.08 -1.45 11.59
CA LYS A 5 5.05 -1.35 10.55
C LYS A 5 5.48 -0.50 9.36
N ALA A 6 6.20 0.61 9.56
CA ALA A 6 6.69 1.44 8.45
C ALA A 6 7.57 0.68 7.45
N ASN A 7 8.21 -0.41 7.89
CA ASN A 7 9.02 -1.31 7.07
C ASN A 7 8.20 -2.45 6.40
N CYS A 8 6.89 -2.55 6.65
CA CYS A 8 6.03 -3.50 5.96
C CYS A 8 6.02 -3.19 4.46
N ILE A 9 6.32 -4.21 3.68
CA ILE A 9 6.38 -4.14 2.23
C ILE A 9 4.95 -4.24 1.68
N VAL A 10 4.60 -3.32 0.79
CA VAL A 10 3.34 -3.28 0.07
C VAL A 10 3.61 -3.19 -1.43
N GLU A 11 2.78 -3.84 -2.22
CA GLU A 11 2.71 -3.60 -3.65
C GLU A 11 1.78 -2.42 -3.90
N VAL A 12 2.27 -1.47 -4.68
CA VAL A 12 1.50 -0.36 -5.22
C VAL A 12 1.10 -0.70 -6.64
N SER A 13 -0.18 -0.57 -6.93
CA SER A 13 -0.76 -0.82 -8.24
C SER A 13 -1.67 0.33 -8.65
N VAL A 14 -1.64 0.72 -9.92
CA VAL A 14 -2.58 1.68 -10.49
C VAL A 14 -3.70 0.93 -11.19
N ASP A 15 -4.95 1.26 -10.83
CA ASP A 15 -6.11 0.80 -11.57
C ASP A 15 -6.30 1.69 -12.81
N SER A 16 -6.43 1.06 -13.98
CA SER A 16 -6.65 1.74 -15.24
C SER A 16 -7.80 1.07 -15.98
N ALA A 17 -8.39 1.76 -16.96
CA ALA A 17 -9.42 1.18 -17.83
C ALA A 17 -8.95 -0.11 -18.55
N THR A 18 -7.64 -0.34 -18.63
CA THR A 18 -7.02 -1.54 -19.22
C THR A 18 -6.65 -2.63 -18.21
N GLY A 19 -7.02 -2.45 -16.94
CA GLY A 19 -6.71 -3.36 -15.83
C GLY A 19 -5.73 -2.78 -14.81
N ARG A 20 -5.41 -3.60 -13.81
CA ARG A 20 -4.50 -3.26 -12.71
C ARG A 20 -3.05 -3.43 -13.15
N ARG A 21 -2.22 -2.39 -13.00
CA ARG A 21 -0.78 -2.45 -13.27
C ARG A 21 0.01 -2.20 -12.00
N ALA A 22 0.93 -3.11 -11.69
CA ALA A 22 1.89 -2.90 -10.61
C ALA A 22 2.81 -1.72 -10.94
N VAL A 23 2.82 -0.71 -10.07
CA VAL A 23 3.74 0.42 -10.10
C VAL A 23 5.08 0.00 -9.49
N GLY A 24 5.03 -0.77 -8.40
CA GLY A 24 6.23 -1.30 -7.75
C GLY A 24 5.94 -1.82 -6.35
N ILE A 25 6.95 -2.46 -5.78
CA ILE A 25 6.94 -2.97 -4.40
C ILE A 25 7.82 -2.05 -3.56
N MET A 26 7.27 -1.53 -2.46
CA MET A 26 7.96 -0.57 -1.60
C MET A 26 7.41 -0.63 -0.18
N ASN A 27 8.06 0.01 0.78
CA ASN A 27 7.51 0.06 2.14
C ASN A 27 6.32 1.03 2.24
N MET A 28 5.53 0.94 3.32
CA MET A 28 4.35 1.79 3.51
C MET A 28 4.67 3.28 3.44
N ARG A 29 5.83 3.71 3.94
CA ARG A 29 6.23 5.13 3.90
C ARG A 29 6.47 5.59 2.47
N GLN A 30 7.26 4.84 1.71
CA GLN A 30 7.55 5.11 0.30
C GLN A 30 6.26 5.12 -0.53
N ALA A 31 5.34 4.20 -0.25
CA ALA A 31 4.03 4.14 -0.92
C ALA A 31 3.18 5.39 -0.65
N LEU A 32 3.25 5.96 0.57
CA LEU A 32 2.56 7.20 0.93
C LEU A 32 3.26 8.46 0.39
N GLU A 33 4.57 8.39 0.13
CA GLU A 33 5.36 9.46 -0.48
C GLU A 33 5.17 9.55 -2.00
N LEU A 34 4.53 8.57 -2.63
CA LEU A 34 4.16 8.64 -4.04
C LEU A 34 3.19 9.82 -4.30
N PRO A 35 3.25 10.43 -5.50
CA PRO A 35 2.30 11.44 -5.91
C PRO A 35 0.87 10.94 -5.75
N GLU A 36 0.00 11.79 -5.21
CA GLU A 36 -1.41 11.42 -5.04
C GLU A 36 -2.06 11.26 -6.42
N MET A 37 -2.30 10.02 -6.80
CA MET A 37 -2.99 9.63 -8.02
C MET A 37 -4.29 8.93 -7.62
N LEU A 38 -5.41 9.33 -8.24
CA LEU A 38 -6.76 8.88 -7.89
C LEU A 38 -6.96 7.36 -8.00
N SER A 39 -6.11 6.66 -8.76
CA SER A 39 -6.23 5.24 -9.06
C SER A 39 -5.21 4.35 -8.37
N LEU A 40 -4.46 4.86 -7.38
CA LEU A 40 -3.51 4.03 -6.63
C LEU A 40 -4.23 3.12 -5.63
N THR A 41 -3.90 1.84 -5.73
CA THR A 41 -4.30 0.75 -4.84
C THR A 41 -3.07 0.13 -4.21
N TYR A 42 -3.19 -0.30 -2.96
CA TYR A 42 -2.09 -0.85 -2.19
C TYR A 42 -2.49 -2.22 -1.67
N THR A 43 -1.59 -3.20 -1.65
CA THR A 43 -1.87 -4.45 -0.93
C THR A 43 -1.88 -4.20 0.57
N HIS A 44 -2.67 -4.98 1.31
CA HIS A 44 -2.68 -4.88 2.77
C HIS A 44 -1.26 -5.09 3.35
N PRO A 45 -0.82 -4.32 4.37
CA PRO A 45 0.49 -4.52 5.01
C PRO A 45 0.63 -5.81 5.83
N ASP A 46 -0.45 -6.60 5.91
CA ASP A 46 -0.47 -7.90 6.58
C ASP A 46 -0.29 -8.95 5.47
N PRO A 47 0.73 -9.83 5.55
CA PRO A 47 1.04 -10.77 4.47
C PRO A 47 -0.06 -11.80 4.24
N VAL A 48 -0.85 -12.17 5.26
CA VAL A 48 -1.97 -13.11 5.12
C VAL A 48 -3.10 -12.44 4.34
N LYS A 49 -3.40 -11.18 4.66
CA LYS A 49 -4.42 -10.40 3.94
C LYS A 49 -3.96 -10.04 2.52
N ALA A 50 -2.68 -9.74 2.34
CA ALA A 50 -2.08 -9.50 1.02
C ALA A 50 -2.20 -10.74 0.13
N ALA A 51 -1.86 -11.93 0.66
CA ALA A 51 -1.99 -13.20 -0.06
C ALA A 51 -3.45 -13.54 -0.40
N ALA A 52 -4.40 -13.10 0.42
CA ALA A 52 -5.84 -13.20 0.13
C ALA A 52 -6.33 -12.17 -0.91
N GLY A 53 -5.45 -11.34 -1.47
CA GLY A 53 -5.79 -10.32 -2.47
C GLY A 53 -6.47 -9.07 -1.90
N VAL A 54 -6.39 -8.85 -0.59
CA VAL A 54 -6.97 -7.66 0.04
C VAL A 54 -6.19 -6.41 -0.38
N VAL A 55 -6.90 -5.49 -1.01
CA VAL A 55 -6.39 -4.16 -1.36
C VAL A 55 -6.95 -3.10 -0.43
N VAL A 56 -6.16 -2.06 -0.21
CA VAL A 56 -6.49 -0.90 0.61
C VAL A 56 -6.18 0.37 -0.17
N ASN A 57 -6.83 1.47 0.23
CA ASN A 57 -6.57 2.79 -0.35
C ASN A 57 -5.49 3.54 0.45
N ARG A 58 -5.12 4.74 -0.02
CA ARG A 58 -4.08 5.56 0.60
C ARG A 58 -4.40 5.96 2.05
N GLN A 59 -5.66 6.29 2.35
CA GLN A 59 -6.08 6.68 3.69
C GLN A 59 -5.99 5.52 4.67
N GLU A 60 -6.45 4.33 4.26
CA GLU A 60 -6.32 3.10 5.05
C GLU A 60 -4.84 2.76 5.30
N LEU A 61 -3.99 2.87 4.27
CA LEU A 61 -2.54 2.66 4.39
C LEU A 61 -1.89 3.64 5.38
N ALA A 62 -2.27 4.91 5.34
CA ALA A 62 -1.83 5.91 6.30
C ALA A 62 -2.31 5.61 7.73
N GLY A 63 -3.53 5.09 7.87
CA GLY A 63 -4.08 4.63 9.15
C GLY A 63 -3.24 3.51 9.77
N PHE A 64 -2.80 2.52 8.97
CA PHE A 64 -1.92 1.46 9.45
C PHE A 64 -0.54 1.96 9.92
N LEU A 65 -0.04 3.05 9.33
CA LEU A 65 1.21 3.70 9.74
C LEU A 65 1.04 4.51 11.03
N ALA A 66 -0.14 5.11 11.24
CA ALA A 66 -0.46 5.97 12.38
C ALA A 66 -0.89 5.21 13.64
N CYS A 67 -1.44 3.99 13.52
CA CYS A 67 -1.81 3.16 14.67
C CYS A 67 -0.57 2.58 15.38
N HIS A 68 -0.18 3.28 16.46
CA HIS A 68 0.91 2.98 17.40
C HIS A 68 0.51 1.91 18.42
#